data_AF-A0A0D3IY22-F1
#
_entry.id   AF-A0A0D3IY22-F1
#
_cell.length_a   1.000
_cell.length_b   1.000
_cell.length_c   1.000
_cell.angle_alpha   90.00
_cell.angle_beta   90.00
_cell.angle_gamma   90.00
#
_symmetry.space_group_name_H-M   'P 1'
#
loop_
_entity.id
_entity.type
_entity.pdbx_description
1 polymer ?
#
loop_
_entity_poly.entity_id
_entity_poly.type
_entity_poly.pdbx_seq_one_letter_code
_entity_poly.pdbx_strand_id
1 'polypeptide(L)'
;MGNLTHVVVQFPRVWWDDGMLKWLSANHGSNQSRGEFSLWHNLNHASLLPGSQTLLTFLGDPQSSLYEGMADADVRAALMRRLRAQHPRTRIPDPLSFFISRHGYDPNTHGAYSFFEPGWRDKYFATLTRPLAARCGAAQGGEEVVRVRLAGEAMCDDLSGYTHGGYQSGREAAAAYLHGAGKGPDPRDHDELSLCNW
;
A
#
# COMPACT_ATOMS: atom_id res chain seq x y z
N MET A 1 -1.43 1.67 10.69
CA MET A 1 -1.11 1.47 9.26
C MET A 1 -2.09 0.44 8.73
N GLY A 2 -2.65 0.67 7.55
CA GLY A 2 -3.45 -0.35 6.87
C GLY A 2 -2.53 -1.43 6.29
N ASN A 3 -3.03 -2.67 6.18
CA ASN A 3 -2.31 -3.75 5.54
C ASN A 3 -3.07 -4.28 4.32
N LEU A 4 -2.33 -4.56 3.26
CA LEU A 4 -2.84 -5.08 1.99
C LEU A 4 -1.80 -6.02 1.39
N THR A 5 -2.16 -7.30 1.32
CA THR A 5 -1.30 -8.34 0.78
C THR A 5 -1.66 -8.63 -0.66
N HIS A 6 -0.67 -8.63 -1.55
CA HIS A 6 -0.79 -9.16 -2.91
C HIS A 6 -0.30 -10.60 -2.97
N VAL A 7 -1.05 -11.44 -3.69
CA VAL A 7 -0.65 -12.81 -3.99
C VAL A 7 -0.66 -13.01 -5.50
N VAL A 8 0.50 -13.36 -6.04
CA VAL A 8 0.73 -13.58 -7.47
C VAL A 8 0.99 -15.07 -7.70
N VAL A 9 0.27 -15.65 -8.66
CA VAL A 9 0.36 -17.08 -8.95
C VAL A 9 0.42 -17.32 -10.45
N GLN A 10 1.44 -18.06 -10.89
CA GLN A 10 1.65 -18.40 -12.29
C GLN A 10 1.30 -19.87 -12.55
N PHE A 11 0.62 -20.14 -13.67
CA PHE A 11 0.19 -21.48 -14.07
C PHE A 11 0.90 -21.94 -15.35
N PRO A 12 0.93 -23.26 -15.63
CA PRO A 12 1.51 -23.80 -16.86
C PRO A 12 0.64 -23.60 -18.11
N ARG A 13 -0.59 -23.13 -17.94
CA ARG A 13 -1.50 -22.72 -19.01
C ARG A 13 -2.60 -21.84 -18.44
N VAL A 14 -3.18 -21.00 -19.30
CA VAL A 14 -4.44 -20.31 -19.00
C VAL A 14 -5.56 -21.35 -18.89
N TRP A 15 -6.25 -21.39 -17.76
CA TRP A 15 -7.40 -22.27 -17.51
C TRP A 15 -8.70 -21.50 -17.25
N TRP A 16 -8.60 -20.16 -17.18
CA TRP A 16 -9.70 -19.21 -17.00
C TRP A 16 -10.11 -18.57 -18.34
N ASP A 17 -11.12 -17.71 -18.32
CA ASP A 17 -11.49 -16.88 -19.48
C ASP A 17 -10.47 -15.74 -19.64
N ASP A 18 -9.62 -15.86 -20.66
CA ASP A 18 -8.55 -14.90 -20.90
C ASP A 18 -9.04 -13.54 -21.42
N GLY A 19 -10.30 -13.46 -21.88
CA GLY A 19 -10.94 -12.19 -22.28
C GLY A 19 -11.38 -11.33 -21.09
N MET A 20 -11.38 -11.88 -19.88
CA MET A 20 -11.73 -11.14 -18.67
C MET A 20 -10.49 -10.47 -18.07
N LEU A 21 -10.53 -9.15 -17.88
CA LEU A 21 -9.46 -8.41 -17.19
C LEU A 21 -9.43 -8.72 -15.68
N LYS A 22 -10.61 -8.86 -15.07
CA LYS A 22 -10.80 -9.15 -13.65
C LYS A 22 -12.15 -9.79 -13.41
N TRP A 23 -12.27 -10.58 -12.36
CA TRP A 23 -13.54 -11.16 -11.93
C TRP A 23 -13.62 -11.29 -10.41
N LEU A 24 -14.86 -11.43 -9.92
CA LEU A 24 -15.17 -11.76 -8.54
C LEU A 24 -15.65 -13.20 -8.48
N SER A 25 -15.06 -13.99 -7.61
CA SER A 25 -15.46 -15.36 -7.33
C SER A 25 -16.05 -15.46 -5.93
N ALA A 26 -17.33 -15.80 -5.85
CA ALA A 26 -17.98 -16.12 -4.59
C ALA A 26 -17.76 -17.59 -4.23
N ASN A 27 -17.65 -17.88 -2.93
CA ASN A 27 -17.69 -19.23 -2.38
C ASN A 27 -18.71 -19.28 -1.24
N HIS A 28 -19.23 -20.48 -0.95
CA HIS A 28 -20.01 -20.78 0.26
C HIS A 28 -19.12 -20.75 1.52
N GLY A 29 -18.46 -19.62 1.80
CA GLY A 29 -17.61 -19.44 2.98
C GLY A 29 -18.43 -19.36 4.28
N SER A 30 -17.79 -19.72 5.40
CA SER A 30 -18.28 -19.39 6.74
C SER A 30 -18.02 -17.91 7.06
N ASN A 31 -18.62 -17.36 8.13
CA ASN A 31 -18.33 -15.99 8.59
C ASN A 31 -16.82 -15.70 8.72
N GLN A 32 -16.02 -16.71 9.05
CA GLN A 32 -14.57 -16.59 9.26
C GLN A 32 -13.75 -16.63 7.96
N SER A 33 -14.36 -17.00 6.83
CA SER A 33 -13.69 -17.08 5.52
C SER A 33 -14.35 -16.23 4.44
N ARG A 34 -15.23 -15.30 4.83
CA ARG A 34 -15.81 -14.31 3.93
C ARG A 34 -14.68 -13.44 3.37
N GLY A 35 -14.63 -13.29 2.05
CA GLY A 35 -13.69 -12.40 1.37
C GLY A 35 -12.33 -13.00 0.98
N GLU A 36 -11.97 -14.20 1.46
CA GLU A 36 -10.69 -14.85 1.10
C GLU A 36 -10.59 -15.13 -0.41
N PHE A 37 -9.54 -14.62 -1.05
CA PHE A 37 -9.20 -14.87 -2.47
C PHE A 37 -10.40 -14.73 -3.40
N SER A 38 -11.19 -13.67 -3.20
CA SER A 38 -12.47 -13.46 -3.88
C SER A 38 -12.35 -12.59 -5.14
N LEU A 39 -11.29 -11.81 -5.28
CA LEU A 39 -11.04 -10.95 -6.42
C LEU A 39 -9.81 -11.44 -7.18
N TRP A 40 -9.93 -11.57 -8.49
CA TRP A 40 -8.87 -12.03 -9.36
C TRP A 40 -8.64 -11.02 -10.50
N HIS A 41 -7.37 -10.73 -10.75
CA HIS A 41 -6.90 -9.99 -11.91
C HIS A 41 -6.19 -10.95 -12.85
N ASN A 42 -6.61 -10.94 -14.12
CA ASN A 42 -5.95 -11.66 -15.18
C ASN A 42 -4.75 -10.86 -15.68
N LEU A 43 -3.55 -11.15 -15.18
CA LEU A 43 -2.35 -10.48 -15.70
C LEU A 43 -2.00 -10.96 -17.11
N ASN A 44 -2.50 -12.13 -17.54
CA ASN A 44 -2.31 -12.65 -18.90
C ASN A 44 -3.15 -11.92 -19.96
N HIS A 45 -4.13 -11.10 -19.56
CA HIS A 45 -4.99 -10.38 -20.49
C HIS A 45 -4.17 -9.59 -21.53
N ALA A 46 -4.68 -9.51 -22.76
CA ALA A 46 -4.01 -8.89 -23.92
C ALA A 46 -3.54 -7.44 -23.67
N SER A 47 -4.20 -6.72 -22.76
CA SER A 47 -3.89 -5.33 -22.41
C SER A 47 -2.93 -5.16 -21.21
N LEU A 48 -2.43 -6.25 -20.61
CA LEU A 48 -1.57 -6.22 -19.43
C LEU A 48 -0.23 -6.89 -19.73
N LEU A 49 -0.07 -8.16 -19.36
CA LEU A 49 1.17 -8.94 -19.54
C LEU A 49 0.86 -10.24 -20.32
N PRO A 50 0.62 -10.14 -21.64
CA PRO A 50 0.24 -11.29 -22.47
C PRO A 50 1.27 -12.41 -22.41
N GLY A 51 0.81 -13.66 -22.29
CA GLY A 51 1.67 -14.85 -22.20
C GLY A 51 2.21 -15.16 -20.79
N SER A 52 1.97 -14.28 -19.81
CA SER A 52 2.41 -14.47 -18.41
C SER A 52 1.80 -15.71 -17.76
N GLN A 53 0.57 -16.08 -18.12
CA GLN A 53 -0.21 -17.14 -17.48
C GLN A 53 -0.33 -16.92 -15.95
N THR A 54 -0.46 -15.65 -15.56
CA THR A 54 -0.42 -15.23 -14.16
C THR A 54 -1.74 -14.62 -13.71
N LEU A 55 -2.14 -14.98 -12.50
CA LEU A 55 -3.21 -14.31 -11.78
C LEU A 55 -2.67 -13.54 -10.59
N LEU A 56 -3.33 -12.41 -10.29
CA LEU A 56 -3.10 -11.62 -9.10
C LEU A 56 -4.39 -11.55 -8.28
N THR A 57 -4.28 -11.73 -6.98
CA THR A 57 -5.33 -11.46 -6.00
C THR A 57 -4.75 -10.63 -4.86
N PHE A 58 -5.61 -10.04 -4.05
CA PHE A 58 -5.18 -9.33 -2.86
C PHE A 58 -6.08 -9.62 -1.66
N LEU A 59 -5.53 -9.42 -0.47
CA LEU A 59 -6.20 -9.61 0.81
C LEU A 59 -6.05 -8.32 1.63
N GLY A 60 -7.16 -7.79 2.13
CA GLY A 60 -7.14 -6.77 3.19
C GLY A 60 -7.15 -7.40 4.58
N ASP A 61 -7.01 -6.60 5.61
CA ASP A 61 -7.15 -7.08 6.99
C ASP A 61 -8.59 -7.53 7.33
N PRO A 62 -8.76 -8.53 8.21
CA PRO A 62 -7.70 -9.21 8.99
C PRO A 62 -6.96 -10.34 8.24
N GLN A 63 -7.37 -10.68 7.01
CA GLN A 63 -6.78 -11.78 6.25
C GLN A 63 -5.33 -11.47 5.84
N SER A 64 -5.03 -10.23 5.47
CA SER A 64 -3.66 -9.79 5.16
C SER A 64 -2.70 -10.22 6.26
N SER A 65 -2.91 -9.71 7.49
CA SER A 65 -2.06 -10.04 8.64
C SER A 65 -2.02 -11.54 8.96
N LEU A 66 -3.13 -12.25 8.80
CA LEU A 66 -3.16 -13.70 9.01
C LEU A 66 -2.25 -14.46 8.03
N TYR A 67 -2.39 -14.19 6.72
CA TYR A 67 -1.65 -14.92 5.68
C TYR A 67 -0.18 -14.48 5.61
N GLU A 68 0.13 -13.21 5.91
CA GLU A 68 1.51 -12.74 6.06
C GLU A 68 2.27 -13.36 7.25
N GLY A 69 1.56 -14.00 8.19
CA GLY A 69 2.17 -14.78 9.27
C GLY A 69 2.45 -16.25 8.92
N MET A 70 1.94 -16.76 7.78
CA MET A 70 2.01 -18.19 7.42
C MET A 70 3.17 -18.50 6.46
N ALA A 71 3.64 -19.75 6.41
CA ALA A 71 4.62 -20.17 5.41
C ALA A 71 4.01 -20.15 3.99
N ASP A 72 4.81 -19.80 2.97
CA ASP A 72 4.37 -19.71 1.56
C ASP A 72 3.65 -20.97 1.06
N ALA A 73 4.12 -22.15 1.48
CA ALA A 73 3.52 -23.43 1.11
C ALA A 73 2.06 -23.55 1.59
N ASP A 74 1.76 -23.06 2.80
CA ASP A 74 0.43 -23.11 3.40
C ASP A 74 -0.50 -22.10 2.74
N VAL A 75 0.00 -20.88 2.48
CA VAL A 75 -0.76 -19.85 1.75
C VAL A 75 -1.10 -20.33 0.35
N ARG A 76 -0.11 -20.90 -0.38
CA ARG A 76 -0.32 -21.48 -1.70
C ARG A 76 -1.34 -22.60 -1.68
N ALA A 77 -1.28 -23.49 -0.68
CA ALA A 77 -2.26 -24.58 -0.54
C ALA A 77 -3.68 -24.03 -0.27
N ALA A 78 -3.81 -23.01 0.57
CA ALA A 78 -5.08 -22.35 0.85
C ALA A 78 -5.66 -21.66 -0.39
N LEU A 79 -4.83 -20.93 -1.14
CA LEU A 79 -5.20 -20.29 -2.39
C LEU A 79 -5.69 -21.32 -3.42
N MET A 80 -4.95 -22.41 -3.61
CA MET A 80 -5.31 -23.44 -4.59
C MET A 80 -6.59 -24.19 -4.22
N ARG A 81 -6.79 -24.47 -2.92
CA ARG A 81 -8.05 -25.04 -2.42
C ARG A 81 -9.22 -24.12 -2.72
N ARG A 82 -9.04 -22.80 -2.52
CA ARG A 82 -10.06 -21.79 -2.80
C ARG A 82 -10.39 -21.66 -4.28
N LEU A 83 -9.37 -21.57 -5.14
CA LEU A 83 -9.54 -21.53 -6.60
C LEU A 83 -10.31 -22.75 -7.12
N ARG A 84 -9.94 -23.96 -6.68
CA ARG A 84 -10.61 -25.20 -7.10
C ARG A 84 -12.07 -25.25 -6.64
N ALA A 85 -12.37 -24.72 -5.46
CA ALA A 85 -13.75 -24.60 -4.97
C ALA A 85 -14.58 -23.59 -5.78
N GLN A 86 -13.96 -22.50 -6.25
CA GLN A 86 -14.62 -21.47 -7.08
C GLN A 86 -14.94 -21.99 -8.49
N HIS A 87 -14.16 -22.95 -8.99
CA HIS A 87 -14.31 -23.50 -10.33
C HIS A 87 -14.44 -25.04 -10.29
N PRO A 88 -15.53 -25.59 -9.72
CA PRO A 88 -15.67 -27.03 -9.47
C PRO A 88 -15.75 -27.87 -10.76
N ARG A 89 -16.04 -27.21 -11.89
CA ARG A 89 -16.12 -27.84 -13.22
C ARG A 89 -14.82 -27.71 -14.02
N THR A 90 -13.77 -27.12 -13.45
CA THR A 90 -12.50 -26.87 -14.15
C THR A 90 -11.34 -27.57 -13.44
N ARG A 91 -10.54 -28.33 -14.19
CA ARG A 91 -9.32 -28.95 -13.66
C ARG A 91 -8.17 -27.94 -13.65
N ILE A 92 -8.01 -27.26 -12.52
CA ILE A 92 -6.94 -26.28 -12.30
C ILE A 92 -5.60 -26.98 -12.01
N PRO A 93 -4.55 -26.79 -12.84
CA PRO A 93 -3.22 -27.35 -12.59
C PRO A 93 -2.57 -26.73 -11.34
N ASP A 94 -1.57 -27.41 -10.79
CA ASP A 94 -0.72 -26.78 -9.77
C ASP A 94 0.08 -25.61 -10.36
N PRO A 95 0.36 -24.57 -9.56
CA PRO A 95 1.08 -23.40 -10.04
C PRO A 95 2.57 -23.69 -10.22
N LEU A 96 3.19 -23.04 -11.21
CA LEU A 96 4.64 -23.07 -11.46
C LEU A 96 5.41 -22.14 -10.53
N SER A 97 4.78 -21.02 -10.15
CA SER A 97 5.40 -20.01 -9.29
C SER A 97 4.34 -19.32 -8.45
N PHE A 98 4.78 -18.85 -7.29
CA PHE A 98 3.94 -18.25 -6.27
C PHE A 98 4.74 -17.16 -5.56
N PHE A 99 4.10 -16.02 -5.31
CA PHE A 99 4.66 -14.92 -4.54
C PHE A 99 3.57 -14.30 -3.67
N ILE A 100 3.95 -13.87 -2.47
CA ILE A 100 3.11 -13.13 -1.54
C ILE A 100 3.91 -11.94 -0.99
N SER A 101 3.34 -10.74 -1.01
CA SER A 101 3.92 -9.59 -0.30
C SER A 101 3.67 -9.71 1.20
N ARG A 102 4.58 -9.19 2.04
CA ARG A 102 4.44 -9.23 3.51
C ARG A 102 4.71 -7.87 4.15
N HIS A 103 3.91 -6.87 3.78
CA HIS A 103 4.15 -5.49 4.17
C HIS A 103 4.02 -5.26 5.68
N GLY A 104 3.08 -5.95 6.34
CA GLY A 104 2.90 -5.88 7.79
C GLY A 104 4.05 -6.50 8.59
N TYR A 105 4.72 -7.50 8.02
CA TYR A 105 5.83 -8.23 8.65
C TYR A 105 7.22 -7.77 8.18
N ASP A 106 7.31 -6.93 7.15
CA ASP A 106 8.57 -6.32 6.72
C ASP A 106 9.01 -5.24 7.74
N PRO A 107 10.22 -5.36 8.32
CA PRO A 107 10.71 -4.42 9.32
C PRO A 107 10.97 -3.00 8.79
N ASN A 108 10.89 -2.78 7.48
CA ASN A 108 11.05 -1.47 6.87
C ASN A 108 9.71 -0.77 6.60
N THR A 109 8.58 -1.50 6.60
CA THR A 109 7.28 -0.93 6.25
C THR A 109 6.22 -1.08 7.34
N HIS A 110 6.22 -2.18 8.10
CA HIS A 110 5.26 -2.42 9.20
C HIS A 110 3.77 -2.21 8.82
N GLY A 111 3.43 -2.34 7.54
CA GLY A 111 2.14 -2.03 6.95
C GLY A 111 2.29 -1.62 5.49
N ALA A 112 1.16 -1.58 4.77
CA ALA A 112 1.14 -1.25 3.34
C ALA A 112 1.02 0.27 3.08
N TYR A 113 0.22 0.97 3.88
CA TYR A 113 -0.02 2.41 3.75
C TYR A 113 -0.64 3.03 5.01
N SER A 114 -0.57 4.35 5.15
CA SER A 114 -1.27 5.10 6.19
C SER A 114 -2.79 4.99 6.05
N PHE A 115 -3.52 4.82 7.16
CA PHE A 115 -4.99 4.90 7.16
C PHE A 115 -5.47 5.52 8.48
N PHE A 116 -6.68 6.08 8.44
CA PHE A 116 -7.33 6.71 9.58
C PHE A 116 -8.19 5.74 10.38
N GLU A 117 -7.65 5.30 11.51
CA GLU A 117 -8.38 4.49 12.50
C GLU A 117 -9.56 5.26 13.11
N PRO A 118 -10.60 4.56 13.61
CA PRO A 118 -11.67 5.19 14.38
C PRO A 118 -11.11 6.07 15.51
N GLY A 119 -11.50 7.34 15.50
CA GLY A 119 -11.02 8.35 16.45
C GLY A 119 -9.96 9.30 15.88
N TRP A 120 -9.47 9.09 14.66
CA TRP A 120 -8.68 10.07 13.93
C TRP A 120 -9.45 11.39 13.73
N ARG A 121 -8.70 12.50 13.67
CA ARG A 121 -9.21 13.86 13.47
C ARG A 121 -8.15 14.67 12.71
N ASP A 122 -8.58 15.58 11.85
CA ASP A 122 -7.70 16.36 10.95
C ASP A 122 -6.63 17.15 11.73
N LYS A 123 -6.95 17.62 12.95
CA LYS A 123 -5.97 18.27 13.84
C LYS A 123 -4.71 17.42 14.12
N TYR A 124 -4.78 16.10 13.96
CA TYR A 124 -3.63 15.22 14.13
C TYR A 124 -2.66 15.29 12.96
N PHE A 125 -3.11 15.64 11.74
CA PHE A 125 -2.20 15.91 10.63
C PHE A 125 -1.29 17.09 10.93
N ALA A 126 -1.86 18.21 11.40
CA ALA A 126 -1.08 19.37 11.81
C ALA A 126 -0.03 19.04 12.89
N THR A 127 -0.27 17.99 13.70
CA THR A 127 0.72 17.50 14.68
C THR A 127 1.75 16.59 14.03
N LEU A 128 1.31 15.67 13.17
CA LEU A 128 2.13 14.66 12.49
C LEU A 128 3.12 15.29 11.51
N THR A 129 2.69 16.29 10.74
CA THR A 129 3.50 16.96 9.71
C THR A 129 4.35 18.10 10.26
N ARG A 130 4.19 18.45 11.55
CA ARG A 130 4.89 19.57 12.15
C ARG A 130 6.41 19.32 12.15
N PRO A 131 7.22 20.24 11.58
CA PRO A 131 8.67 20.11 11.65
C PRO A 131 9.17 20.14 13.09
N LEU A 132 10.20 19.35 13.39
CA LEU A 132 10.84 19.36 14.71
C LEU A 132 11.96 20.38 14.70
N ALA A 133 11.83 21.38 15.57
CA ALA A 133 12.82 22.41 15.75
C ALA A 133 13.57 22.20 17.08
N ALA A 134 14.83 22.64 17.09
CA ALA A 134 15.67 22.59 18.27
C ALA A 134 16.32 23.96 18.47
N ARG A 135 16.42 24.37 19.73
CA ARG A 135 17.23 25.53 20.11
C ARG A 135 18.69 25.13 20.03
N CYS A 136 19.47 25.83 19.22
CA CYS A 136 20.88 25.52 19.04
C CYS A 136 21.73 26.68 19.56
N GLY A 137 22.50 26.44 20.63
CA GLY A 137 23.34 27.41 21.32
C GLY A 137 23.46 27.11 22.81
N ALA A 138 24.61 27.39 23.43
CA ALA A 138 24.90 27.06 24.83
C ALA A 138 24.17 27.91 25.88
N ALA A 139 23.44 28.95 25.46
CA ALA A 139 22.72 29.86 26.35
C ALA A 139 21.20 29.77 26.11
N GLN A 140 20.43 30.01 27.16
CA GLN A 140 18.95 29.96 27.22
C GLN A 140 18.23 31.03 26.35
N GLY A 141 18.82 31.44 25.23
CA GLY A 141 18.30 32.45 24.30
C GLY A 141 18.56 32.15 22.81
N GLY A 142 19.05 30.95 22.45
CA GLY A 142 19.28 30.58 21.05
C GLY A 142 17.99 30.56 20.22
N GLU A 143 18.11 30.92 18.94
CA GLU A 143 17.05 30.83 17.93
C GLU A 143 16.61 29.37 17.75
N GLU A 144 15.30 29.18 17.56
CA GLU A 144 14.74 27.86 17.29
C GLU A 144 14.90 27.55 15.80
N VAL A 145 15.65 26.49 15.49
CA VAL A 145 15.98 26.12 14.11
C VAL A 145 15.35 24.77 13.80
N VAL A 146 14.61 24.68 12.69
CA VAL A 146 14.08 23.40 12.22
C VAL A 146 15.21 22.43 11.89
N ARG A 147 15.24 21.27 12.57
CA ARG A 147 16.25 20.21 12.39
C ARG A 147 15.72 19.00 11.65
N VAL A 148 14.44 18.68 11.83
CA VAL A 148 13.81 17.53 11.17
C VAL A 148 12.55 17.99 10.46
N ARG A 149 12.42 17.56 9.21
CA ARG A 149 11.19 17.64 8.43
C ARG A 149 10.76 16.23 8.11
N LEU A 150 9.45 16.02 8.06
CA LEU A 150 8.85 14.73 7.74
C LEU A 150 8.22 14.84 6.34
N ALA A 151 8.41 13.79 5.54
CA ALA A 151 7.80 13.62 4.23
C ALA A 151 7.47 12.13 4.06
N GLY A 152 6.66 11.80 3.07
CA GLY A 152 6.16 10.44 2.85
C GLY A 152 4.66 10.43 2.61
N GLU A 153 4.12 9.27 2.24
CA GLU A 153 2.69 9.13 1.94
C GLU A 153 1.83 9.49 3.16
N ALA A 154 2.31 9.21 4.37
CA ALA A 154 1.62 9.54 5.61
C ALA A 154 1.67 11.03 5.99
N MET A 155 2.43 11.86 5.25
CA MET A 155 2.66 13.28 5.56
C MET A 155 1.88 14.24 4.66
N CYS A 156 0.91 13.72 3.91
CA CYS A 156 0.07 14.47 2.99
C CYS A 156 -1.38 14.15 3.31
N ASP A 157 -2.17 15.08 3.84
CA ASP A 157 -3.52 14.79 4.37
C ASP A 157 -4.44 14.26 3.27
N ASP A 158 -4.64 15.09 2.24
CA ASP A 158 -5.59 14.81 1.15
C ASP A 158 -5.15 13.68 0.21
N LEU A 159 -3.85 13.37 0.21
CA LEU A 159 -3.23 12.38 -0.68
C LEU A 159 -2.58 11.24 0.10
N SER A 160 -3.00 11.02 1.34
CA SER A 160 -2.45 9.98 2.21
C SER A 160 -2.67 8.57 1.64
N GLY A 161 -1.68 7.70 1.84
CA GLY A 161 -1.72 6.32 1.34
C GLY A 161 -1.48 6.15 -0.17
N TYR A 162 -1.11 7.22 -0.89
CA TYR A 162 -0.80 7.16 -2.33
C TYR A 162 0.64 7.55 -2.62
N THR A 163 1.20 6.97 -3.70
CA THR A 163 2.55 7.30 -4.19
C THR A 163 2.70 8.78 -4.55
N HIS A 164 1.67 9.37 -5.17
CA HIS A 164 1.72 10.79 -5.54
C HIS A 164 1.65 11.72 -4.31
N GLY A 165 1.00 11.31 -3.21
CA GLY A 165 1.09 12.03 -1.93
C GLY A 165 2.47 11.96 -1.30
N GLY A 166 3.15 10.81 -1.39
CA GLY A 166 4.55 10.67 -0.98
C GLY A 166 5.50 11.54 -1.80
N TYR A 167 5.31 11.59 -3.13
CA TYR A 167 6.04 12.49 -4.01
C TYR A 167 5.81 13.96 -3.63
N GLN A 168 4.55 14.33 -3.43
CA GLN A 168 4.17 15.71 -3.17
C GLN A 168 4.68 16.22 -1.82
N SER A 169 4.46 15.49 -0.72
CA SER A 169 5.00 15.88 0.60
C SER A 169 6.53 16.02 0.58
N GLY A 170 7.23 15.21 -0.23
CA GLY A 170 8.66 15.36 -0.50
C GLY A 170 9.01 16.70 -1.14
N ARG A 171 8.24 17.15 -2.15
CA ARG A 171 8.41 18.47 -2.77
C ARG A 171 8.19 19.60 -1.79
N GLU A 172 7.14 19.53 -0.97
CA GLU A 172 6.81 20.58 0.01
C GLU A 172 7.87 20.69 1.10
N ALA A 173 8.31 19.55 1.65
CA ALA A 173 9.39 19.51 2.64
C ALA A 173 10.71 20.08 2.07
N ALA A 174 11.03 19.77 0.81
CA ALA A 174 12.21 20.29 0.13
C ALA A 174 12.10 21.81 -0.11
N ALA A 175 10.95 22.31 -0.56
CA ALA A 175 10.73 23.73 -0.79
C ALA A 175 10.82 24.52 0.53
N ALA A 176 10.20 24.02 1.60
CA ALA A 176 10.29 24.63 2.93
C ALA A 176 11.72 24.64 3.50
N TYR A 177 12.56 23.65 3.15
CA TYR A 177 13.98 23.65 3.48
C TYR A 177 14.75 24.70 2.68
N LEU A 178 14.57 24.75 1.36
CA LEU A 178 15.26 25.69 0.48
C LEU A 178 14.91 27.14 0.81
N HIS A 179 13.63 27.43 1.08
CA HIS A 179 13.18 28.76 1.52
C HIS A 179 13.86 29.18 2.83
N GLY A 180 13.83 28.32 3.86
CA GLY A 180 14.48 28.60 5.14
C GLY A 180 16.00 28.72 5.05
N ALA A 181 16.62 28.17 4.00
CA ALA A 181 18.04 28.32 3.70
C ALA A 181 18.38 29.53 2.80
N GLY A 182 17.38 30.34 2.41
CA GLY A 182 17.56 31.47 1.49
C GLY A 182 17.91 31.06 0.06
N LYS A 183 17.56 29.83 -0.34
CA LYS A 183 17.92 29.21 -1.63
C LYS A 183 16.72 28.92 -2.53
N GLY A 184 15.50 29.24 -2.09
CA GLY A 184 14.28 28.99 -2.83
C GLY A 184 13.20 30.04 -2.55
N PRO A 185 12.17 30.11 -3.41
CA PRO A 185 11.02 30.98 -3.20
C PRO A 185 10.24 30.56 -1.95
N ASP A 186 9.36 31.42 -1.47
CA ASP A 186 8.42 31.07 -0.39
C ASP A 186 7.39 30.07 -0.94
N PRO A 187 7.34 28.82 -0.44
CA PRO A 187 6.40 27.82 -0.94
C PRO A 187 4.92 28.21 -0.77
N ARG A 188 4.61 29.18 0.10
CA ARG A 188 3.25 29.70 0.30
C ARG A 188 2.73 30.52 -0.88
N ASP A 189 3.63 30.98 -1.74
CA ASP A 189 3.27 31.75 -2.95
C ASP A 189 3.02 30.83 -4.17
N HIS A 190 3.10 29.51 -3.98
CA HIS A 190 3.08 28.49 -5.03
C HIS A 190 2.09 27.37 -4.71
N ASP A 191 0.92 27.38 -5.34
CA ASP A 191 -0.16 26.40 -5.11
C ASP A 191 0.32 24.95 -5.31
N GLU A 192 1.20 24.72 -6.29
CA GLU A 192 1.77 23.40 -6.57
C GLU A 192 2.69 22.85 -5.47
N LEU A 193 3.03 23.66 -4.48
CA LEU A 193 3.84 23.35 -3.30
C LEU A 193 3.01 23.35 -2.00
N SER A 194 1.68 23.35 -2.11
CA SER A 194 0.76 23.32 -0.97
C SER A 194 -0.39 22.34 -1.18
N LEU A 195 -0.16 21.23 -1.90
CA LEU A 195 -1.10 20.17 -2.28
C LEU A 195 -1.51 19.20 -1.15
N CYS A 196 -0.81 19.23 -0.02
CA CYS A 196 -1.05 18.28 1.06
C CYS A 196 -2.10 18.69 2.09
N ASN A 197 -2.71 19.89 2.00
CA ASN A 197 -3.70 20.39 2.96
C ASN A 197 -4.77 21.30 2.30
N TRP A 198 -5.42 20.83 1.22
CA TRP A 198 -6.40 21.56 0.40
C TRP A 198 -7.77 21.72 1.08
#